data_AF-A0A968BSV8-F1
#
_entry.id   AF-A0A968BSV8-F1
#
_cell.length_a   1.000
_cell.length_b   1.000
_cell.length_c   1.000
_cell.angle_alpha   90.00
_cell.angle_beta   90.00
_cell.angle_gamma   90.00
#
_symmetry.space_group_name_H-M   'P 1'
#
loop_
_entity.id
_entity.type
_entity.pdbx_description
1 polymer ?
#
loop_
_entity_poly.entity_id
_entity_poly.type
_entity_poly.pdbx_seq_one_letter_code
_entity_poly.pdbx_strand_id
1 'polypeptide(L)' 'LPLNVDGALAALLVDLEFPSELGNAFFIVARVTGLAAHAHEEMNRQRPMRRIHPTDHRYDGPAPRELE' A
#
# COMPACT_ATOMS: atom_id res chain seq x y z
N LEU A 1 -0.38 -16.10 -17.36
CA LEU A 1 -0.15 -15.25 -16.17
C LEU A 1 -0.32 -16.12 -14.93
N PRO A 2 0.60 -16.09 -13.96
CA PRO A 2 0.43 -16.81 -12.69
C PRO A 2 -0.69 -16.18 -11.85
N LEU A 3 -1.30 -16.97 -10.97
CA LEU A 3 -2.25 -16.49 -9.96
C LEU A 3 -1.52 -15.65 -8.92
N ASN A 4 -2.05 -14.47 -8.58
CA ASN A 4 -1.49 -13.61 -7.53
C ASN A 4 -1.97 -14.04 -6.13
N VAL A 5 -1.42 -13.41 -5.08
CA VAL A 5 -1.78 -13.71 -3.69
C VAL A 5 -3.25 -13.40 -3.38
N ASP A 6 -3.82 -12.37 -4.00
CA ASP A 6 -5.21 -11.98 -3.81
C ASP A 6 -6.17 -13.07 -4.31
N GLY A 7 -5.93 -13.56 -5.52
CA GLY A 7 -6.70 -14.65 -6.11
C GLY A 7 -6.49 -15.98 -5.39
N ALA A 8 -5.27 -16.27 -4.93
CA ALA A 8 -4.99 -17.47 -4.15
C ALA A 8 -5.72 -17.47 -2.80
N LEU A 9 -5.70 -16.35 -2.07
CA LEU A 9 -6.40 -16.23 -0.79
C LEU A 9 -7.92 -16.25 -0.97
N ALA A 10 -8.44 -15.57 -1.98
CA ALA A 10 -9.87 -15.57 -2.28
C ALA A 10 -10.39 -16.99 -2.63
N ALA A 11 -9.66 -17.72 -3.48
CA ALA A 11 -10.01 -19.10 -3.82
C ALA A 11 -10.05 -19.99 -2.56
N LEU A 12 -9.03 -19.88 -1.70
CA LEU A 12 -8.94 -20.66 -0.47
C LEU A 12 -10.07 -20.32 0.52
N LEU A 13 -10.43 -19.04 0.68
CA LEU A 13 -11.53 -18.64 1.58
C LEU A 13 -12.89 -19.13 1.07
N VAL A 14 -13.12 -19.12 -0.24
CA VAL A 14 -14.33 -19.67 -0.85
C VAL A 14 -14.39 -21.19 -0.70
N ASP A 15 -13.27 -21.90 -0.93
CA ASP A 15 -13.16 -23.35 -0.72
C ASP A 15 -13.40 -23.76 0.74
N LEU A 16 -13.13 -22.85 1.69
CA LEU A 16 -13.41 -23.01 3.12
C LEU A 16 -14.83 -22.56 3.53
N GLU A 17 -15.70 -22.27 2.55
CA GLU A 17 -17.09 -21.81 2.77
C GLU A 17 -17.19 -20.50 3.59
N PHE A 18 -16.16 -19.65 3.53
CA PHE A 18 -16.19 -18.37 4.22
C PHE A 18 -17.09 -17.36 3.50
N PRO A 19 -17.85 -16.50 4.21
CA PRO A 19 -18.66 -15.46 3.59
C PRO A 19 -17.81 -14.52 2.72
N SER A 20 -18.14 -14.43 1.44
CA SER A 20 -17.38 -13.64 0.46
C SER A 20 -17.33 -12.14 0.82
N GLU A 21 -18.37 -11.64 1.48
CA GLU A 21 -18.52 -10.28 1.98
C GLU A 21 -17.45 -9.93 3.03
N LEU A 22 -16.90 -10.94 3.71
CA LEU A 22 -15.87 -10.80 4.72
C LEU A 22 -14.47 -11.14 4.21
N GLY A 23 -14.31 -11.57 2.95
CA GLY A 23 -13.01 -12.03 2.42
C GLY A 23 -11.90 -10.98 2.51
N ASN A 24 -12.24 -9.70 2.31
CA ASN A 24 -11.30 -8.59 2.42
C ASN A 24 -10.79 -8.36 3.86
N ALA A 25 -11.47 -8.86 4.89
CA ALA A 25 -11.07 -8.66 6.27
C ALA A 25 -9.68 -9.25 6.55
N PHE A 26 -9.38 -10.43 6.00
CA PHE A 26 -8.07 -11.07 6.15
C PHE A 26 -6.95 -10.25 5.51
N PHE A 27 -7.21 -9.69 4.33
CA PHE A 27 -6.27 -8.78 3.67
C PHE A 27 -5.97 -7.56 4.53
N ILE A 28 -7.02 -6.92 5.05
CA ILE A 28 -6.88 -5.71 5.86
C ILE A 28 -6.07 -6.00 7.12
N VAL A 29 -6.41 -7.06 7.87
CA VAL A 29 -5.70 -7.40 9.11
C VAL A 29 -4.21 -7.62 8.86
N ALA A 30 -3.88 -8.45 7.86
CA ALA A 30 -2.48 -8.73 7.53
C ALA A 30 -1.71 -7.46 7.14
N ARG A 31 -2.32 -6.57 6.35
CA ARG A 31 -1.69 -5.31 5.91
C ARG A 31 -1.53 -4.32 7.05
N VAL A 32 -2.53 -4.18 7.92
CA VAL A 32 -2.48 -3.26 9.07
C VAL A 32 -1.35 -3.64 10.02
N THR A 33 -1.12 -4.93 10.28
CA THR A 33 0.02 -5.38 11.09
C THR A 33 1.36 -4.96 10.48
N GLY A 34 1.54 -5.13 9.16
CA GLY A 34 2.75 -4.70 8.46
C GLY A 34 2.94 -3.19 8.48
N LEU A 35 1.87 -2.41 8.26
CA LEU A 35 1.90 -0.95 8.33
C LEU A 35 2.28 -0.46 9.73
N ALA A 36 1.73 -1.07 10.79
CA ALA A 36 2.08 -0.73 12.17
C ALA A 36 3.56 -1.01 12.47
N ALA A 37 4.08 -2.15 12.02
CA ALA A 37 5.50 -2.49 12.16
C ALA A 37 6.40 -1.48 11.45
N HIS A 38 6.09 -1.12 10.20
CA HIS A 38 6.86 -0.13 9.45
C HIS A 38 6.77 1.27 10.06
N ALA A 39 5.59 1.68 10.55
CA ALA A 39 5.43 2.96 11.24
C ALA A 39 6.34 3.01 12.49
N HIS A 40 6.33 1.94 13.30
CA HIS A 40 7.21 1.85 14.46
C HIS A 40 8.70 1.86 14.07
N GLU A 41 9.08 1.15 13.01
CA GLU A 41 10.45 1.17 12.51
C GLU A 41 10.90 2.57 12.09
N GLU A 42 10.09 3.27 11.29
CA GLU A 42 10.39 4.61 10.80
C GLU A 42 10.50 5.61 11.96
N MET A 43 9.60 5.53 12.95
CA MET A 43 9.63 6.40 14.14
C MET A 43 10.91 6.26 14.96
N ASN A 44 11.49 5.05 15.02
CA ASN A 44 12.67 4.78 15.85
C ASN A 44 14.00 4.93 15.11
N ARG A 45 14.02 4.71 13.78
CA ARG A 45 15.27 4.64 13.00
C ARG A 45 15.51 5.84 12.11
N GLN A 46 14.49 6.64 11.82
CA GLN A 46 14.58 7.73 10.84
C GLN A 46 14.42 9.10 11.50
N ARG A 47 14.94 10.13 10.81
CA ARG A 47 14.76 11.52 11.23
C ARG A 47 13.30 11.95 11.02
N PRO A 48 12.71 12.72 11.95
CA PRO A 48 11.42 13.38 11.71
C PRO A 48 11.50 14.25 10.44
N MET A 49 10.61 13.99 9.49
CA MET A 49 10.55 14.61 8.14
C MET A 49 11.71 14.22 7.20
N ARG A 50 11.72 12.97 6.73
CA ARG A 50 12.60 12.50 5.65
C ARG A 50 11.99 12.79 4.28
N ARG A 51 12.80 13.29 3.34
CA ARG A 51 12.40 13.39 1.93
C ARG A 51 12.34 11.98 1.32
N ILE A 52 11.15 11.53 0.96
CA ILE A 52 10.92 10.25 0.30
C ILE A 52 10.71 10.53 -1.19
N HIS A 53 11.60 10.00 -2.03
CA HIS A 53 11.55 10.08 -3.50
C HIS A 53 11.24 11.49 -4.09
N PRO A 54 11.96 12.54 -3.67
CA PRO A 54 11.67 13.91 -4.09
C PRO A 54 12.01 14.20 -5.56
N THR A 55 12.69 13.30 -6.27
CA THR A 55 13.19 13.54 -7.64
C THR A 55 12.60 12.58 -8.68
N ASP A 56 11.89 11.55 -8.25
CA ASP A 56 11.28 10.56 -9.15
C ASP A 56 9.83 10.95 -9.46
N HIS A 57 9.68 12.16 -10.00
CA HIS A 57 8.40 12.69 -10.45
C HIS A 57 8.61 13.51 -11.71
N ARG A 58 7.63 13.48 -12.60
CA ARG A 58 7.60 14.30 -13.80
C ARG A 58 6.43 15.27 -13.68
N TYR A 59 6.72 16.57 -13.78
CA TYR A 59 5.67 17.57 -13.94
C TYR A 59 5.16 17.52 -15.39
N ASP A 60 3.86 17.29 -15.54
CA ASP A 60 3.15 17.22 -16.83
C ASP A 60 2.26 18.45 -17.10
N GLY A 61 2.32 19.45 -16.22
CA GLY A 61 1.56 20.69 -16.34
C GLY A 61 2.17 21.70 -17.32
N PRO A 62 1.54 22.89 -17.43
CA PRO A 62 1.96 23.95 -18.34
C PRO A 62 3.42 24.37 -18.14
N ALA A 63 4.08 24.79 -19.22
CA ALA A 63 5.42 25.35 -19.13
C ALA A 63 5.45 26.58 -18.18
N PRO A 64 6.59 26.85 -17.51
CA PRO A 64 6.76 28.06 -16.71
C PRO A 64 6.34 29.29 -17.52
N ARG A 65 5.54 30.16 -16.89
CA ARG A 65 5.09 31.43 -17.47
C ARG A 65 5.45 32.58 -16.55
N GLU A 66 5.69 33.75 -17.12
CA GLU A 66 5.84 34.96 -16.31
C GLU A 66 4.49 35.35 -15.72
N LEU A 67 4.52 35.81 -14.46
CA LEU A 67 3.37 36.33 -13.75
C LEU A 67 3.58 37.85 -13.62
N GLU A 68 2.59 38.64 -14.02
CA GLU A 68 2.55 40.08 -13.81
C GLU A 68 2.28 40.44 -12.35
#